data_AF-A0A1V3PWE0-F1
#
_entry.id   AF-A0A1V3PWE0-F1
#
_cell.length_a   1.000
_cell.length_b   1.000
_cell.length_c   1.000
_cell.angle_alpha   90.00
_cell.angle_beta   90.00
_cell.angle_gamma   90.00
#
_symmetry.space_group_name_H-M   'P 1'
#
loop_
_entity.id
_entity.type
_entity.pdbx_description
1 polymer ?
#
loop_
_entity_poly.entity_id
_entity_poly.type
_entity_poly.pdbx_seq_one_letter_code
_entity_poly.pdbx_strand_id
1 'polypeptide(L)'
;MIDAKTTGLVELVPRKPVMNGPTPRGRPGFVSDTYFDAAVQEMEAIGLRVQLQAHPGSAPFGVLSGRTGSRFFLLPARPRAVSAASLALVQPVRFAPRAVKGLAIVGARLGLTRFLLPRQVHISGASDFARMVDCGARHCAFLTGTPSPHRKLSAQLMDDTGRIRAYAKVSLNPAVHALLVREAETLRFLGAIGLKSAWIPRVLLSEVRGGTAILATDTVRTTGASCMTDLDALHLTFLEELVIRTASRWARSGVSLLGDWAAQVERLGDHLAQPWRQRFDRAIKILSTEPQLISSRGLAHGDFTPVNSFRQHGCLCVFDWEYAGDAYPADYDLICYLDAVARLGGIRSASLAATLEHRLVSELGRSPVEANRRLIAFFCVHALRGAGRQPRCAGLMSNWEGENEAARTLDALLCRAFES
;
A
#
# COMPACT_ATOMS: atom_id res chain seq x y z
N MET A 1 -9.47 55.29 -64.30
CA MET A 1 -10.49 54.23 -64.39
C MET A 1 -10.56 53.58 -63.02
N ILE A 2 -11.33 54.13 -62.08
CA ILE A 2 -12.70 53.69 -61.71
C ILE A 2 -12.68 52.18 -61.36
N ASP A 3 -12.47 51.80 -60.09
CA ASP A 3 -13.49 51.47 -59.05
C ASP A 3 -13.80 49.92 -59.10
N ALA A 4 -14.03 49.11 -58.07
CA ALA A 4 -14.30 49.27 -56.64
C ALA A 4 -14.19 47.90 -55.91
N LYS A 5 -14.11 47.95 -54.56
CA LYS A 5 -14.68 47.04 -53.53
C LYS A 5 -13.99 45.73 -53.06
N THR A 6 -13.54 45.80 -51.78
CA THR A 6 -13.89 44.98 -50.57
C THR A 6 -13.84 43.44 -50.68
N THR A 7 -13.39 42.59 -49.74
CA THR A 7 -13.17 42.59 -48.27
C THR A 7 -12.50 41.24 -47.92
N GLY A 8 -11.78 41.10 -46.80
CA GLY A 8 -11.52 39.78 -46.21
C GLY A 8 -10.26 39.65 -45.36
N LEU A 9 -10.35 40.02 -44.09
CA LEU A 9 -9.40 39.79 -43.00
C LEU A 9 -9.22 38.30 -42.67
N VAL A 10 -7.98 37.84 -42.46
CA VAL A 10 -7.62 36.97 -41.32
C VAL A 10 -6.23 37.36 -40.82
N GLU A 11 -6.23 37.78 -39.55
CA GLU A 11 -5.11 38.27 -38.75
C GLU A 11 -4.09 37.18 -38.40
N LEU A 12 -2.81 37.49 -38.67
CA LEU A 12 -1.67 37.12 -37.83
C LEU A 12 -1.62 38.11 -36.66
N VAL A 13 -1.76 37.68 -35.41
CA VAL A 13 -1.27 38.49 -34.27
C VAL A 13 -0.53 37.64 -33.24
N PRO A 14 0.63 38.11 -32.74
CA PRO A 14 1.52 37.41 -31.82
C PRO A 14 1.26 37.74 -30.34
N ARG A 15 1.91 36.96 -29.47
CA ARG A 15 1.92 37.04 -28.00
C ARG A 15 2.10 38.46 -27.40
N LYS A 16 1.38 38.70 -26.30
CA LYS A 16 1.80 39.35 -25.02
C LYS A 16 0.60 39.33 -24.04
N PRO A 17 0.73 39.70 -22.75
CA PRO A 17 1.66 39.25 -21.70
C PRO A 17 0.87 38.64 -20.50
N VAL A 18 1.60 38.03 -19.56
CA VAL A 18 1.07 37.45 -18.31
C VAL A 18 0.44 38.54 -17.43
N MET A 19 -0.85 38.40 -17.11
CA MET A 19 -1.51 39.12 -16.02
C MET A 19 -2.20 38.12 -15.09
N ASN A 20 -1.80 38.19 -13.82
CA ASN A 20 -2.34 37.43 -12.71
C ASN A 20 -3.81 37.81 -12.46
N GLY A 21 -4.71 36.83 -12.54
CA GLY A 21 -6.06 36.88 -11.98
C GLY A 21 -6.26 35.71 -11.01
N PRO A 22 -7.04 35.87 -9.93
CA PRO A 22 -7.19 34.83 -8.91
C PRO A 22 -8.04 33.70 -9.47
N THR A 23 -7.44 32.54 -9.73
CA THR A 23 -8.21 31.32 -10.03
C THR A 23 -8.63 30.67 -8.72
N PRO A 24 -9.94 30.50 -8.45
CA PRO A 24 -10.38 29.69 -7.32
C PRO A 24 -10.20 28.21 -7.72
N ARG A 25 -9.01 27.65 -7.51
CA ARG A 25 -8.81 26.20 -7.55
C ARG A 25 -9.43 25.57 -6.29
N GLY A 26 -10.76 25.58 -6.22
CA GLY A 26 -11.50 24.75 -5.27
C GLY A 26 -11.26 23.30 -5.63
N ARG A 27 -10.57 22.55 -4.76
CA ARG A 27 -10.52 21.08 -4.86
C ARG A 27 -11.98 20.57 -4.90
N PRO A 28 -12.35 19.65 -5.83
CA PRO A 28 -13.68 19.05 -5.81
C PRO A 28 -13.99 18.51 -4.41
N GLY A 29 -15.25 18.66 -3.98
CA GLY A 29 -15.70 18.15 -2.69
C GLY A 29 -15.49 16.64 -2.60
N PHE A 30 -15.23 16.11 -1.41
CA PHE A 30 -15.05 14.66 -1.22
C PHE A 30 -16.31 13.84 -1.59
N VAL A 31 -17.46 14.50 -1.69
CA VAL A 31 -18.76 13.93 -2.05
C VAL A 31 -18.85 13.54 -3.52
N SER A 32 -17.96 14.04 -4.38
CA SER A 32 -17.90 13.66 -5.80
C SER A 32 -16.68 12.81 -6.13
N ASP A 33 -16.02 12.25 -5.11
CA ASP A 33 -14.83 11.42 -5.29
C ASP A 33 -15.24 9.94 -5.41
N THR A 34 -14.85 9.30 -6.51
CA THR A 34 -15.25 7.92 -6.82
C THR A 34 -14.75 6.90 -5.80
N TYR A 35 -13.59 7.15 -5.16
CA TYR A 35 -13.06 6.26 -4.13
C TYR A 35 -13.74 6.47 -2.78
N PHE A 36 -14.19 7.70 -2.50
CA PHE A 36 -15.05 7.98 -1.37
C PHE A 36 -16.40 7.28 -1.53
N ASP A 37 -17.03 7.38 -2.69
CA ASP A 37 -18.32 6.74 -2.98
C ASP A 37 -18.22 5.21 -2.89
N ALA A 38 -17.17 4.60 -3.45
CA ALA A 38 -16.92 3.17 -3.32
C ALA A 38 -16.74 2.74 -1.85
N ALA A 39 -16.11 3.59 -1.02
CA ALA A 39 -15.98 3.32 0.40
C ALA A 39 -17.33 3.43 1.13
N VAL A 40 -18.19 4.38 0.76
CA VAL A 40 -19.54 4.50 1.31
C VAL A 40 -20.38 3.27 0.95
N GLN A 41 -20.32 2.77 -0.29
CA GLN A 41 -21.02 1.55 -0.70
C GLN A 41 -20.59 0.33 0.13
N GLU A 42 -19.29 0.19 0.39
CA GLU A 42 -18.78 -0.88 1.28
C GLU A 42 -19.22 -0.71 2.72
N MET A 43 -19.30 0.53 3.22
CA MET A 43 -19.85 0.83 4.56
C MET A 43 -21.34 0.46 4.62
N GLU A 44 -22.12 0.81 3.60
CA GLU A 44 -23.53 0.45 3.51
C GLU A 44 -23.75 -1.07 3.45
N ALA A 45 -22.89 -1.79 2.74
CA ALA A 45 -22.97 -3.24 2.64
C ALA A 45 -22.71 -3.97 3.97
N ILE A 46 -22.03 -3.34 4.92
CA ILE A 46 -21.84 -3.85 6.29
C ILE A 46 -22.83 -3.22 7.30
N GLY A 47 -23.90 -2.58 6.81
CA GLY A 47 -25.00 -2.06 7.62
C GLY A 47 -24.78 -0.67 8.20
N LEU A 48 -23.78 0.09 7.73
CA LEU A 48 -23.64 1.49 8.11
C LEU A 48 -24.52 2.38 7.23
N ARG A 49 -24.86 3.56 7.73
CA ARG A 49 -25.48 4.62 6.93
C ARG A 49 -24.66 5.88 7.04
N VAL A 50 -24.22 6.42 5.90
CA VAL A 50 -23.37 7.61 5.83
C VAL A 50 -24.14 8.76 5.17
N GLN A 51 -24.26 9.90 5.86
CA GLN A 51 -24.96 11.07 5.33
C GLN A 51 -24.23 12.35 5.68
N LEU A 52 -24.46 13.43 4.92
CA LEU A 52 -23.93 14.76 5.25
C LEU A 52 -24.64 15.40 6.44
N GLN A 53 -25.93 15.08 6.63
CA GLN A 53 -26.76 15.61 7.72
C GLN A 53 -26.94 14.58 8.83
N ALA A 54 -27.15 15.09 10.04
CA ALA A 54 -27.49 14.27 11.19
C ALA A 54 -28.81 13.53 10.95
N HIS A 55 -28.82 12.23 11.30
CA HIS A 55 -29.99 11.37 11.25
C HIS A 55 -30.09 10.53 12.54
N PRO A 56 -31.25 9.92 12.84
CA PRO A 56 -31.44 9.14 14.06
C PRO A 56 -30.36 8.07 14.24
N GLY A 57 -29.77 8.01 15.45
CA GLY A 57 -28.71 7.06 15.78
C GLY A 57 -27.34 7.34 15.17
N SER A 58 -27.16 8.47 14.46
CA SER A 58 -25.88 8.83 13.85
C SER A 58 -24.96 9.58 14.81
N ALA A 59 -23.65 9.37 14.66
CA ALA A 59 -22.60 10.13 15.31
C ALA A 59 -21.81 10.96 14.28
N PRO A 60 -21.28 12.14 14.64
CA PRO A 60 -20.46 12.96 13.76
C PRO A 60 -19.03 12.40 13.61
N PHE A 61 -18.55 12.36 12.38
CA PHE A 61 -17.20 11.98 11.98
C PHE A 61 -16.56 13.11 11.20
N GLY A 62 -15.36 13.52 11.62
CA GLY A 62 -14.54 14.46 10.85
C GLY A 62 -13.90 13.77 9.64
N VAL A 63 -13.86 14.48 8.51
CA VAL A 63 -13.25 14.00 7.27
C VAL A 63 -11.89 14.66 7.08
N LEU A 64 -10.83 13.86 7.10
CA LEU A 64 -9.47 14.29 6.80
C LEU A 64 -9.05 13.71 5.44
N SER A 65 -8.56 14.54 4.52
CA SER A 65 -8.01 14.05 3.25
C SER A 65 -6.50 13.80 3.36
N GLY A 66 -6.05 12.75 2.69
CA GLY A 66 -4.64 12.51 2.45
C GLY A 66 -4.01 13.58 1.55
N ARG A 67 -2.68 13.63 1.51
CA ARG A 67 -1.91 14.63 0.76
C ARG A 67 -2.26 14.72 -0.73
N THR A 68 -2.57 13.58 -1.35
CA THR A 68 -2.96 13.46 -2.77
C THR A 68 -4.44 13.78 -3.02
N GLY A 69 -5.24 13.94 -1.96
CA GLY A 69 -6.68 14.16 -2.08
C GLY A 69 -7.50 12.94 -2.47
N SER A 70 -6.89 11.76 -2.55
CA SER A 70 -7.49 10.54 -3.09
C SER A 70 -7.71 9.42 -2.07
N ARG A 71 -7.46 9.72 -0.80
CA ARG A 71 -7.76 8.85 0.35
C ARG A 71 -8.30 9.70 1.48
N PHE A 72 -9.31 9.20 2.19
CA PHE A 72 -9.99 9.94 3.24
C PHE A 72 -10.01 9.13 4.53
N PHE A 73 -9.85 9.83 5.65
CA PHE A 73 -9.99 9.30 6.99
C PHE A 73 -11.27 9.84 7.60
N LEU A 74 -12.13 8.95 8.06
CA LEU A 74 -13.36 9.27 8.78
C LEU A 74 -13.12 9.00 10.26
N LEU A 75 -13.02 10.07 11.04
CA LEU A 75 -12.58 10.03 12.44
C LEU A 75 -13.73 10.41 13.36
N PRO A 76 -14.13 9.57 14.33
CA PRO A 76 -15.21 9.91 15.25
C PRO A 76 -14.86 11.17 16.04
N ALA A 77 -15.80 12.10 16.16
CA ALA A 77 -15.58 13.33 16.92
C ALA A 77 -15.64 13.11 18.44
N ARG A 78 -16.30 12.03 18.88
CA ARG A 78 -16.49 11.65 20.29
C ARG A 78 -16.56 10.12 20.43
N PRO A 79 -16.28 9.58 21.64
CA PRO A 79 -15.65 10.22 22.80
C PRO A 79 -14.23 10.74 22.53
N ARG A 80 -13.69 11.63 23.37
CA ARG A 80 -12.36 12.25 23.16
C ARG A 80 -11.23 11.22 23.05
N ALA A 81 -11.28 10.18 23.89
CA ALA A 81 -10.29 9.11 23.88
C ALA A 81 -10.29 8.34 22.55
N VAL A 82 -11.48 8.01 22.05
CA VAL A 82 -11.68 7.37 20.73
C VAL A 82 -11.24 8.29 19.59
N SER A 83 -11.59 9.58 19.66
CA SER A 83 -11.17 10.57 18.66
C SER A 83 -9.65 10.68 18.57
N ALA A 84 -8.96 10.75 19.71
CA ALA A 84 -7.50 10.73 19.73
C ALA A 84 -6.91 9.40 19.23
N ALA A 85 -7.54 8.28 19.59
CA ALA A 85 -7.12 6.95 19.15
C ALA A 85 -7.28 6.70 17.65
N SER A 86 -8.33 7.26 17.04
CA SER A 86 -8.61 7.13 15.61
C SER A 86 -7.47 7.64 14.72
N LEU A 87 -6.67 8.60 15.20
CA LEU A 87 -5.51 9.13 14.50
C LEU A 87 -4.37 8.11 14.35
N ALA A 88 -4.44 6.95 15.02
CA ALA A 88 -3.53 5.85 14.76
C ALA A 88 -3.62 5.36 13.31
N LEU A 89 -4.80 5.42 12.66
CA LEU A 89 -4.96 5.10 11.23
C LEU A 89 -4.05 5.93 10.32
N VAL A 90 -3.72 7.16 10.73
CA VAL A 90 -2.78 8.01 9.98
C VAL A 90 -1.36 7.58 10.33
N GLN A 91 -0.62 7.07 9.36
CA GLN A 91 0.77 6.59 9.54
C GLN A 91 1.78 7.51 8.82
N PRO A 92 2.07 8.70 9.37
CA PRO A 92 3.07 9.57 8.79
C PRO A 92 4.47 8.99 9.02
N VAL A 93 5.21 8.80 7.93
CA VAL A 93 6.60 8.33 7.99
C VAL A 93 7.58 9.49 8.19
N ARG A 94 7.32 10.64 7.55
CA ARG A 94 8.17 11.84 7.60
C ARG A 94 7.97 12.65 8.88
N PHE A 95 9.02 13.36 9.31
CA PHE A 95 9.03 14.15 10.55
C PHE A 95 7.90 15.20 10.63
N ALA A 96 7.76 16.09 9.64
CA ALA A 96 6.76 17.15 9.70
C ALA A 96 5.31 16.61 9.83
N PRO A 97 4.86 15.63 9.01
CA PRO A 97 3.57 14.98 9.22
C PRO A 97 3.43 14.25 10.58
N ARG A 98 4.52 13.75 11.18
CA ARG A 98 4.49 13.16 12.54
C ARG A 98 4.20 14.23 13.61
N ALA A 99 4.83 15.40 13.50
CA ALA A 99 4.57 16.52 14.41
C ALA A 99 3.11 17.01 14.31
N VAL A 100 2.59 17.16 13.09
CA VAL A 100 1.19 17.53 12.84
C VAL A 100 0.23 16.50 13.46
N LYS A 101 0.51 15.19 13.30
CA LYS A 101 -0.26 14.13 13.96
C LYS A 101 -0.22 14.28 15.49
N GLY A 102 0.93 14.58 16.07
CA GLY A 102 1.09 14.81 17.51
C GLY A 102 0.17 15.94 18.01
N LEU A 103 0.18 17.09 17.33
CA LEU A 103 -0.71 18.21 17.64
C LEU A 103 -2.19 17.85 17.49
N ALA A 104 -2.55 17.08 16.44
CA ALA A 104 -3.91 16.62 16.24
C ALA A 104 -4.39 15.69 17.37
N ILE A 105 -3.51 14.81 17.89
CA ILE A 105 -3.81 13.96 19.05
C ILE A 105 -4.08 14.80 20.29
N VAL A 106 -3.26 15.83 20.55
CA VAL A 106 -3.47 16.75 21.68
C VAL A 106 -4.80 17.50 21.51
N GLY A 107 -5.06 18.06 20.33
CA GLY A 107 -6.32 18.74 20.03
C GLY A 107 -7.55 17.83 20.22
N ALA A 108 -7.46 16.57 19.80
CA ALA A 108 -8.54 15.59 19.99
C ALA A 108 -8.78 15.27 21.48
N ARG A 109 -7.71 15.13 22.27
CA ARG A 109 -7.81 14.94 23.73
C ARG A 109 -8.42 16.15 24.44
N LEU A 110 -8.22 17.36 23.91
CA LEU A 110 -8.85 18.59 24.39
C LEU A 110 -10.28 18.80 23.87
N GLY A 111 -10.78 17.93 22.97
CA GLY A 111 -12.10 18.06 22.37
C GLY A 111 -12.22 19.14 21.28
N LEU A 112 -11.09 19.56 20.71
CA LEU A 112 -11.02 20.57 19.65
C LEU A 112 -11.18 19.96 18.25
N THR A 113 -11.41 18.65 18.12
CA THR A 113 -11.48 17.95 16.83
C THR A 113 -12.51 18.54 15.89
N ARG A 114 -13.66 19.01 16.41
CA ARG A 114 -14.73 19.64 15.60
C ARG A 114 -14.29 20.93 14.89
N PHE A 115 -13.33 21.66 15.47
CA PHE A 115 -12.80 22.89 14.91
C PHE A 115 -11.65 22.61 13.93
N LEU A 116 -10.90 21.55 14.19
CA LEU A 116 -9.77 21.12 13.36
C LEU A 116 -10.21 20.36 12.10
N LEU A 117 -11.41 19.75 12.12
CA LEU A 117 -11.99 18.99 11.02
C LEU A 117 -13.33 19.62 10.60
N PRO A 118 -13.30 20.70 9.78
CA PRO A 118 -14.51 21.44 9.42
C PRO A 118 -15.45 20.66 8.51
N ARG A 119 -14.96 19.61 7.84
CA ARG A 119 -15.77 18.71 7.01
C ARG A 119 -16.23 17.54 7.87
N GLN A 120 -17.54 17.31 7.89
CA GLN A 120 -18.15 16.25 8.68
C GLN A 120 -19.10 15.41 7.85
N VAL A 121 -19.21 14.14 8.24
CA VAL A 121 -20.26 13.21 7.85
C VAL A 121 -20.87 12.62 9.12
N HIS A 122 -22.11 12.18 9.03
CA HIS A 122 -22.84 11.51 10.10
C HIS A 122 -22.97 10.04 9.74
N ILE A 123 -22.58 9.17 10.69
CA ILE A 123 -22.55 7.73 10.49
C ILE A 123 -23.34 7.04 11.59
N SER A 124 -24.29 6.17 11.22
CA SER A 124 -24.96 5.22 12.12
C SER A 124 -24.54 3.77 11.79
N GLY A 125 -24.81 2.82 12.70
CA GLY A 125 -24.45 1.39 12.54
C GLY A 125 -23.00 1.03 12.91
N ALA A 126 -22.14 2.02 13.18
CA ALA A 126 -20.72 1.78 13.48
C ALA A 126 -20.48 0.92 14.74
N SER A 127 -21.32 1.04 15.76
CA SER A 127 -21.24 0.21 16.97
C SER A 127 -21.72 -1.23 16.74
N ASP A 128 -22.67 -1.44 15.83
CA ASP A 128 -23.17 -2.78 15.49
C ASP A 128 -22.10 -3.54 14.71
N PHE A 129 -21.48 -2.88 13.73
CA PHE A 129 -20.33 -3.42 13.02
C PHE A 129 -19.15 -3.74 13.94
N ALA A 130 -18.82 -2.86 14.90
CA ALA A 130 -17.76 -3.11 15.87
C ALA A 130 -18.04 -4.34 16.74
N ARG A 131 -19.30 -4.53 17.16
CA ARG A 131 -19.74 -5.67 17.98
C ARG A 131 -19.73 -6.98 17.21
N MET A 132 -19.96 -6.95 15.91
CA MET A 132 -19.95 -8.15 15.06
C MET A 132 -18.61 -8.91 15.10
N VAL A 133 -17.49 -8.22 15.32
CA VAL A 133 -16.15 -8.84 15.41
C VAL A 133 -15.88 -9.49 16.78
N ASP A 134 -16.77 -9.29 17.76
CA ASP A 134 -16.69 -9.88 19.11
C ASP A 134 -15.34 -9.68 19.84
N CYS A 135 -14.76 -8.49 19.68
CA CYS A 135 -13.45 -8.16 20.27
C CYS A 135 -13.52 -7.12 21.40
N GLY A 136 -14.73 -6.81 21.89
CA GLY A 136 -15.01 -5.76 22.87
C GLY A 136 -14.98 -4.33 22.31
N ALA A 137 -14.90 -4.16 20.99
CA ALA A 137 -14.98 -2.85 20.35
C ALA A 137 -16.42 -2.34 20.26
N ARG A 138 -16.57 -1.01 20.31
CA ARG A 138 -17.86 -0.28 20.21
C ARG A 138 -17.81 0.92 19.27
N HIS A 139 -16.60 1.34 18.89
CA HIS A 139 -16.36 2.50 18.04
C HIS A 139 -15.52 2.11 16.83
N CYS A 140 -15.71 2.83 15.73
CA CYS A 140 -14.95 2.66 14.50
C CYS A 140 -14.31 3.98 14.07
N ALA A 141 -13.19 3.88 13.36
CA ALA A 141 -12.68 4.93 12.47
C ALA A 141 -12.36 4.29 11.12
N PHE A 142 -12.48 5.03 10.03
CA PHE A 142 -12.37 4.46 8.69
C PHE A 142 -11.28 5.14 7.86
N LEU A 143 -10.64 4.35 6.99
CA LEU A 143 -9.81 4.80 5.89
C LEU A 143 -10.44 4.28 4.61
N THR A 144 -10.78 5.18 3.69
CA THR A 144 -11.42 4.83 2.41
C THR A 144 -10.52 3.98 1.51
N GLY A 145 -9.24 3.80 1.83
CA GLY A 145 -8.29 3.02 1.07
C GLY A 145 -7.47 3.87 0.10
N THR A 146 -6.37 3.30 -0.39
CA THR A 146 -5.52 3.93 -1.40
C THR A 146 -6.05 3.55 -2.79
N PRO A 147 -6.23 4.53 -3.71
CA PRO A 147 -6.57 4.28 -5.10
C PRO A 147 -5.70 3.19 -5.71
N SER A 148 -6.30 2.06 -5.99
CA SER A 148 -5.63 0.92 -6.61
C SER A 148 -6.69 -0.12 -7.01
N PRO A 149 -6.34 -1.05 -7.92
CA PRO A 149 -7.17 -2.21 -8.25
C PRO A 149 -7.57 -3.06 -7.01
N HIS A 150 -6.76 -3.00 -5.95
CA HIS A 150 -6.97 -3.74 -4.70
C HIS A 150 -7.42 -2.83 -3.53
N ARG A 151 -8.05 -1.70 -3.86
CA ARG A 151 -8.59 -0.75 -2.89
C ARG A 151 -9.69 -1.42 -2.06
N LYS A 152 -9.66 -1.14 -0.76
CA LYS A 152 -10.52 -1.73 0.26
C LYS A 152 -10.74 -0.74 1.40
N LEU A 153 -11.91 -0.77 2.02
CA LEU A 153 -12.19 -0.02 3.24
C LEU A 153 -11.41 -0.65 4.39
N SER A 154 -10.73 0.18 5.16
CA SER A 154 -10.10 -0.25 6.41
C SER A 154 -10.80 0.41 7.59
N ALA A 155 -11.19 -0.38 8.59
CA ALA A 155 -11.80 0.08 9.83
C ALA A 155 -10.88 -0.22 11.01
N GLN A 156 -10.65 0.78 11.86
CA GLN A 156 -10.01 0.62 13.15
C GLN A 156 -11.10 0.49 14.22
N LEU A 157 -11.12 -0.64 14.93
CA LEU A 157 -12.12 -0.95 15.94
C LEU A 157 -11.57 -0.63 17.34
N MET A 158 -12.32 0.13 18.14
CA MET A 158 -11.88 0.63 19.44
C MET A 158 -12.95 0.42 20.51
N ASP A 159 -12.52 0.21 21.75
CA ASP A 159 -13.43 0.24 22.91
C ASP A 159 -13.72 1.67 23.39
N ASP A 160 -14.55 1.82 24.42
CA ASP A 160 -14.96 3.11 24.98
C ASP A 160 -13.79 3.94 25.53
N THR A 161 -12.67 3.30 25.86
CA THR A 161 -11.44 3.96 26.35
C THR A 161 -10.52 4.42 25.21
N GLY A 162 -10.86 4.10 23.96
CA GLY A 162 -10.01 4.36 22.80
C GLY A 162 -8.89 3.33 22.64
N ARG A 163 -8.90 2.20 23.36
CA ARG A 163 -7.95 1.12 23.09
C ARG A 163 -8.31 0.47 21.78
N ILE A 164 -7.32 0.33 20.90
CA ILE A 164 -7.49 -0.32 19.60
C ILE A 164 -7.55 -1.83 19.84
N ARG A 165 -8.63 -2.45 19.38
CA ARG A 165 -8.92 -3.89 19.60
C ARG A 165 -8.62 -4.71 18.36
N ALA A 166 -8.94 -4.16 17.19
CA ALA A 166 -8.83 -4.87 15.93
C ALA A 166 -8.76 -3.89 14.75
N TYR A 167 -8.34 -4.43 13.60
CA TYR A 167 -8.51 -3.81 12.30
C TYR A 167 -9.39 -4.70 11.44
N ALA A 168 -10.30 -4.11 10.66
CA ALA A 168 -11.10 -4.83 9.68
C ALA A 168 -10.84 -4.29 8.28
N LYS A 169 -10.73 -5.17 7.29
CA LYS A 169 -10.68 -4.88 5.87
C LYS A 169 -12.00 -5.34 5.26
N VAL A 170 -12.61 -4.48 4.46
CA VAL A 170 -13.93 -4.71 3.86
C VAL A 170 -13.84 -4.42 2.37
N SER A 171 -14.38 -5.31 1.54
CA SER A 171 -14.50 -5.03 0.12
C SER A 171 -15.67 -5.71 -0.59
N LEU A 172 -16.26 -4.98 -1.54
CA LEU A 172 -17.23 -5.49 -2.51
C LEU A 172 -16.56 -6.07 -3.77
N ASN A 173 -15.26 -5.83 -3.96
CA ASN A 173 -14.54 -6.25 -5.17
C ASN A 173 -14.12 -7.74 -5.08
N PRO A 174 -14.61 -8.62 -5.99
CA PRO A 174 -14.23 -10.03 -6.00
C PRO A 174 -12.72 -10.29 -6.09
N ALA A 175 -11.97 -9.43 -6.80
CA ALA A 175 -10.51 -9.56 -6.88
C ALA A 175 -9.84 -9.33 -5.51
N VAL A 176 -10.42 -8.47 -4.67
CA VAL A 176 -9.96 -8.23 -3.29
C VAL A 176 -10.40 -9.35 -2.35
N HIS A 177 -11.54 -10.00 -2.61
CA HIS A 177 -12.00 -11.13 -1.79
C HIS A 177 -10.95 -12.23 -1.72
N ALA A 178 -10.37 -12.60 -2.87
CA ALA A 178 -9.32 -13.61 -2.95
C ALA A 178 -8.07 -13.21 -2.13
N LEU A 179 -7.74 -11.91 -2.08
CA LEU A 179 -6.63 -11.39 -1.27
C LEU A 179 -6.93 -11.48 0.23
N LEU A 180 -8.15 -11.13 0.65
CA LEU A 180 -8.55 -11.23 2.06
C LEU A 180 -8.63 -12.69 2.55
N VAL A 181 -9.13 -13.60 1.70
CA VAL A 181 -9.13 -15.05 2.02
C VAL A 181 -7.70 -15.55 2.18
N ARG A 182 -6.82 -15.23 1.24
CA ARG A 182 -5.39 -15.59 1.30
C ARG A 182 -4.71 -15.03 2.54
N GLU A 183 -4.99 -13.78 2.90
CA GLU A 183 -4.46 -13.16 4.11
C GLU A 183 -4.92 -13.94 5.35
N ALA A 184 -6.20 -14.28 5.46
CA ALA A 184 -6.73 -15.06 6.57
C ALA A 184 -6.08 -16.45 6.68
N GLU A 185 -5.91 -17.15 5.56
CA GLU A 185 -5.22 -18.44 5.50
C GLU A 185 -3.75 -18.34 5.91
N THR A 186 -3.05 -17.32 5.42
CA THR A 186 -1.65 -17.06 5.75
C THR A 186 -1.50 -16.77 7.25
N LEU A 187 -2.34 -15.90 7.82
CA LEU A 187 -2.30 -15.57 9.24
C LEU A 187 -2.59 -16.79 10.12
N ARG A 188 -3.54 -17.66 9.75
CA ARG A 188 -3.80 -18.91 10.47
C ARG A 188 -2.60 -19.86 10.40
N PHE A 189 -1.98 -20.00 9.22
CA PHE A 189 -0.78 -20.80 9.04
C PHE A 189 0.39 -20.30 9.88
N LEU A 190 0.67 -18.99 9.84
CA LEU A 190 1.72 -18.37 10.65
C LEU A 190 1.44 -18.48 12.16
N GLY A 191 0.18 -18.35 12.56
CA GLY A 191 -0.25 -18.57 13.94
C GLY A 191 0.03 -20.00 14.42
N ALA A 192 -0.17 -21.00 13.56
CA ALA A 192 0.12 -22.41 13.87
C ALA A 192 1.64 -22.69 13.97
N ILE A 193 2.46 -22.05 13.13
CA ILE A 193 3.92 -22.17 13.21
C ILE A 193 4.48 -21.45 14.44
N GLY A 194 3.87 -20.33 14.84
CA GLY A 194 4.23 -19.60 16.05
C GLY A 194 5.64 -19.00 15.97
N LEU A 195 5.82 -18.05 15.05
CA LEU A 195 7.05 -17.23 14.97
C LEU A 195 7.32 -16.50 16.30
N LYS A 196 8.59 -16.37 16.67
CA LYS A 196 9.04 -15.80 17.95
C LYS A 196 9.64 -14.40 17.82
N SER A 197 10.21 -14.10 16.66
CA SER A 197 10.87 -12.83 16.33
C SER A 197 9.90 -11.66 16.09
N ALA A 198 8.64 -11.96 15.81
CA ALA A 198 7.62 -10.95 15.55
C ALA A 198 6.24 -11.36 16.06
N TRP A 199 5.45 -10.35 16.42
CA TRP A 199 4.03 -10.48 16.66
C TRP A 199 3.26 -10.45 15.34
N ILE A 200 2.47 -11.49 15.09
CA ILE A 200 1.64 -11.65 13.90
C ILE A 200 0.15 -11.55 14.30
N PRO A 201 -0.67 -10.76 13.58
CA PRO A 201 -2.10 -10.67 13.85
C PRO A 201 -2.80 -12.02 13.75
N ARG A 202 -3.77 -12.24 14.65
CA ARG A 202 -4.68 -13.38 14.60
C ARG A 202 -5.97 -12.97 13.90
N VAL A 203 -6.51 -13.89 13.11
CA VAL A 203 -7.83 -13.72 12.48
C VAL A 203 -8.90 -13.81 13.56
N LEU A 204 -9.71 -12.75 13.67
CA LEU A 204 -10.89 -12.70 14.54
C LEU A 204 -12.16 -13.04 13.75
N LEU A 205 -12.26 -12.53 12.52
CA LEU A 205 -13.38 -12.76 11.62
C LEU A 205 -12.86 -12.87 10.19
N SER A 206 -13.42 -13.80 9.41
CA SER A 206 -13.12 -13.96 7.98
C SER A 206 -14.33 -14.58 7.29
N GLU A 207 -15.15 -13.77 6.66
CA GLU A 207 -16.39 -14.21 6.01
C GLU A 207 -16.73 -13.38 4.77
N VAL A 208 -17.67 -13.91 3.97
CA VAL A 208 -18.33 -13.15 2.90
C VAL A 208 -19.81 -13.07 3.23
N ARG A 209 -20.32 -11.85 3.40
CA ARG A 209 -21.71 -11.58 3.78
C ARG A 209 -22.36 -10.68 2.73
N GLY A 210 -23.44 -11.14 2.10
CA GLY A 210 -24.14 -10.35 1.08
C GLY A 210 -23.24 -9.91 -0.07
N GLY A 211 -22.25 -10.73 -0.46
CA GLY A 211 -21.25 -10.37 -1.48
C GLY A 211 -20.15 -9.42 -1.00
N THR A 212 -20.09 -9.08 0.28
CA THR A 212 -19.01 -8.27 0.87
C THR A 212 -18.06 -9.16 1.66
N ALA A 213 -16.78 -9.15 1.30
CA ALA A 213 -15.75 -9.83 2.08
C ALA A 213 -15.31 -8.97 3.26
N ILE A 214 -15.20 -9.60 4.43
CA ILE A 214 -14.80 -8.96 5.68
C ILE A 214 -13.71 -9.82 6.31
N LEU A 215 -12.54 -9.22 6.54
CA LEU A 215 -11.45 -9.80 7.32
C LEU A 215 -11.16 -8.89 8.51
N ALA A 216 -11.30 -9.39 9.73
CA ALA A 216 -10.88 -8.68 10.93
C ALA A 216 -9.76 -9.42 11.66
N THR A 217 -8.76 -8.67 12.11
CA THR A 217 -7.60 -9.18 12.84
C THR A 217 -7.40 -8.44 14.15
N ASP A 218 -6.86 -9.14 15.16
CA ASP A 218 -6.47 -8.49 16.40
C ASP A 218 -5.27 -7.55 16.18
N THR A 219 -4.95 -6.74 17.18
CA THR A 219 -3.81 -5.86 17.12
C THR A 219 -3.23 -5.56 18.49
N VAL A 220 -1.91 -5.42 18.54
CA VAL A 220 -1.19 -4.83 19.70
C VAL A 220 -0.90 -3.35 19.51
N ARG A 221 -1.40 -2.76 18.42
CA ARG A 221 -1.10 -1.39 18.05
C ARG A 221 -1.69 -0.41 19.04
N THR A 222 -0.90 0.60 19.36
CA THR A 222 -1.31 1.73 20.19
C THR A 222 -1.15 3.04 19.42
N THR A 223 -1.68 4.13 19.95
CA THR A 223 -1.48 5.47 19.36
C THR A 223 -0.02 5.91 19.36
N GLY A 224 0.79 5.37 20.28
CA GLY A 224 2.23 5.62 20.37
C GLY A 224 3.09 4.72 19.48
N ALA A 225 2.50 3.74 18.80
CA ALA A 225 3.26 2.85 17.91
C ALA A 225 3.92 3.65 16.79
N SER A 226 5.21 3.39 16.57
CA SER A 226 6.00 4.03 15.53
C SER A 226 6.48 3.02 14.50
N CYS A 227 6.27 3.36 13.24
CA CYS A 227 6.94 2.75 12.11
C CYS A 227 8.47 2.93 12.26
N MET A 228 9.20 1.85 12.00
CA MET A 228 10.66 1.86 11.91
C MET A 228 11.04 2.19 10.48
N THR A 229 11.88 3.20 10.29
CA THR A 229 12.29 3.69 8.96
C THR A 229 13.72 3.33 8.61
N ASP A 230 14.36 2.52 9.44
CA ASP A 230 15.71 2.00 9.26
C ASP A 230 15.67 0.48 9.45
N LEU A 231 16.50 -0.22 8.68
CA LEU A 231 16.66 -1.66 8.84
C LEU A 231 17.30 -1.92 10.21
N ASP A 232 16.75 -2.87 10.96
CA ASP A 232 17.10 -3.14 12.36
C ASP A 232 17.26 -4.64 12.55
N ALA A 233 17.96 -5.04 13.61
CA ALA A 233 18.17 -6.45 13.94
C ALA A 233 16.84 -7.22 14.08
N LEU A 234 15.77 -6.56 14.55
CA LEU A 234 14.44 -7.17 14.62
C LEU A 234 13.90 -7.58 13.24
N HIS A 235 14.12 -6.75 12.21
CA HIS A 235 13.68 -7.07 10.85
C HIS A 235 14.45 -8.26 10.30
N LEU A 236 15.78 -8.27 10.48
CA LEU A 236 16.64 -9.35 9.99
C LEU A 236 16.33 -10.69 10.68
N THR A 237 16.21 -10.68 12.02
CA THR A 237 15.84 -11.86 12.81
C THR A 237 14.48 -12.42 12.37
N PHE A 238 13.53 -11.52 12.08
CA PHE A 238 12.21 -11.92 11.59
C PHE A 238 12.25 -12.55 10.20
N LEU A 239 12.94 -11.93 9.24
CA LEU A 239 13.04 -12.47 7.89
C LEU A 239 13.76 -13.82 7.87
N GLU A 240 14.79 -13.99 8.69
CA GLU A 240 15.51 -15.24 8.84
C GLU A 240 14.62 -16.34 9.44
N GLU A 241 13.92 -16.06 10.55
CA GLU A 241 13.00 -17.02 11.15
C GLU A 241 11.88 -17.40 10.18
N LEU A 242 11.28 -16.42 9.50
CA LEU A 242 10.21 -16.65 8.52
C LEU A 242 10.66 -17.64 7.45
N VAL A 243 11.85 -17.42 6.87
CA VAL A 243 12.44 -18.33 5.87
C VAL A 243 12.65 -19.72 6.46
N ILE A 244 13.35 -19.84 7.59
CA ILE A 244 13.69 -21.13 8.21
C ILE A 244 12.43 -21.95 8.51
N ARG A 245 11.40 -21.31 9.07
CA ARG A 245 10.19 -22.00 9.52
C ARG A 245 9.21 -22.34 8.38
N THR A 246 9.40 -21.79 7.19
CA THR A 246 8.48 -21.96 6.05
C THR A 246 9.11 -22.61 4.82
N ALA A 247 10.44 -22.79 4.80
CA ALA A 247 11.19 -23.34 3.68
C ALA A 247 10.62 -24.67 3.16
N SER A 248 10.25 -25.61 4.05
CA SER A 248 9.76 -26.94 3.66
C SER A 248 8.48 -26.92 2.82
N ARG A 249 7.66 -25.86 2.94
CA ARG A 249 6.38 -25.72 2.22
C ARG A 249 6.45 -24.72 1.08
N TRP A 250 7.31 -23.70 1.19
CA TRP A 250 7.26 -22.51 0.32
C TRP A 250 8.56 -22.24 -0.44
N ALA A 251 9.63 -23.00 -0.21
CA ALA A 251 10.84 -22.82 -1.01
C ALA A 251 10.60 -23.27 -2.45
N ARG A 252 11.13 -22.49 -3.41
CA ARG A 252 11.01 -22.76 -4.85
C ARG A 252 12.34 -22.54 -5.53
N SER A 253 12.69 -23.43 -6.46
CA SER A 253 13.89 -23.26 -7.28
C SER A 253 13.77 -22.03 -8.17
N GLY A 254 14.91 -21.37 -8.43
CA GLY A 254 14.93 -20.24 -9.36
C GLY A 254 14.49 -20.63 -10.78
N VAL A 255 14.74 -21.86 -11.21
CA VAL A 255 14.24 -22.38 -12.50
C VAL A 255 12.72 -22.34 -12.55
N SER A 256 12.06 -22.78 -11.47
CA SER A 256 10.60 -22.77 -11.38
C SER A 256 10.04 -21.34 -11.37
N LEU A 257 10.69 -20.42 -10.65
CA LEU A 257 10.32 -19.00 -10.64
C LEU A 257 10.44 -18.36 -12.03
N LEU A 258 11.55 -18.61 -12.74
CA LEU A 258 11.76 -18.09 -14.09
C LEU A 258 10.71 -18.61 -15.07
N GLY A 259 10.33 -19.90 -14.97
CA GLY A 259 9.24 -20.47 -15.75
C GLY A 259 7.91 -19.77 -15.53
N ASP A 260 7.54 -19.51 -14.27
CA ASP A 260 6.32 -18.78 -13.92
C ASP A 260 6.34 -17.33 -14.45
N TRP A 261 7.48 -16.66 -14.35
CA TRP A 261 7.64 -15.28 -14.83
C TRP A 261 7.54 -15.21 -16.35
N ALA A 262 8.18 -16.14 -17.06
CA ALA A 262 8.05 -16.25 -18.52
C ALA A 262 6.58 -16.47 -18.92
N ALA A 263 5.89 -17.42 -18.28
CA ALA A 263 4.46 -17.67 -18.51
C ALA A 263 3.59 -16.45 -18.17
N GLN A 264 3.98 -15.63 -17.19
CA GLN A 264 3.28 -14.39 -16.88
C GLN A 264 3.51 -13.30 -17.95
N VAL A 265 4.73 -13.16 -18.47
CA VAL A 265 5.03 -12.25 -19.59
C VAL A 265 4.21 -12.63 -20.82
N GLU A 266 4.11 -13.92 -21.15
CA GLU A 266 3.29 -14.40 -22.27
C GLU A 266 1.80 -14.13 -22.06
N ARG A 267 1.27 -14.39 -20.86
CA ARG A 267 -0.14 -14.07 -20.53
C ARG A 267 -0.45 -12.58 -20.57
N LEU A 268 0.55 -11.72 -20.33
CA LEU A 268 0.43 -10.27 -20.45
C LEU A 268 0.51 -9.78 -21.91
N GLY A 269 0.61 -10.68 -22.90
CA GLY A 269 0.84 -10.37 -24.30
C GLY A 269 0.11 -9.11 -24.78
N ASP A 270 0.66 -8.31 -25.66
CA ASP A 270 0.23 -7.00 -26.19
C ASP A 270 -0.11 -5.89 -25.18
N HIS A 271 -0.64 -6.21 -23.99
CA HIS A 271 -0.79 -5.27 -22.88
C HIS A 271 0.55 -4.85 -22.27
N LEU A 272 1.57 -5.70 -22.40
CA LEU A 272 2.93 -5.37 -22.02
C LEU A 272 3.69 -4.71 -23.17
N ALA A 273 4.18 -3.50 -22.92
CA ALA A 273 4.93 -2.76 -23.93
C ALA A 273 6.19 -3.49 -24.40
N GLN A 274 6.51 -3.36 -25.69
CA GLN A 274 7.67 -4.02 -26.30
C GLN A 274 8.99 -3.75 -25.54
N PRO A 275 9.30 -2.52 -25.06
CA PRO A 275 10.50 -2.30 -24.28
C PRO A 275 10.55 -3.09 -22.96
N TRP A 276 9.40 -3.41 -22.35
CA TRP A 276 9.36 -4.25 -21.15
C TRP A 276 9.56 -5.73 -21.47
N ARG A 277 9.01 -6.22 -22.59
CA ARG A 277 9.29 -7.58 -23.06
C ARG A 277 10.78 -7.80 -23.26
N GLN A 278 11.45 -6.89 -23.95
CA GLN A 278 12.91 -6.92 -24.14
C GLN A 278 13.68 -6.92 -22.81
N ARG A 279 13.21 -6.16 -21.80
CA ARG A 279 13.82 -6.17 -20.46
C ARG A 279 13.64 -7.52 -19.77
N PHE A 280 12.45 -8.12 -19.85
CA PHE A 280 12.22 -9.45 -19.29
C PHE A 280 13.03 -10.51 -20.01
N ASP A 281 13.13 -10.50 -21.33
CA ASP A 281 13.95 -11.46 -22.09
C ASP A 281 15.41 -11.40 -21.67
N ARG A 282 15.97 -10.18 -21.57
CA ARG A 282 17.35 -9.97 -21.09
C ARG A 282 17.52 -10.43 -19.64
N ALA A 283 16.59 -10.05 -18.76
CA ALA A 283 16.66 -10.42 -17.35
C ALA A 283 16.56 -11.95 -17.17
N ILE A 284 15.59 -12.60 -17.81
CA ILE A 284 15.40 -14.05 -17.74
C ILE A 284 16.65 -14.76 -18.29
N LYS A 285 17.22 -14.30 -19.41
CA LYS A 285 18.46 -14.86 -19.96
C LYS A 285 19.62 -14.80 -18.95
N ILE A 286 19.83 -13.63 -18.32
CA ILE A 286 20.87 -13.45 -17.30
C ILE A 286 20.62 -14.31 -16.07
N LEU A 287 19.39 -14.31 -15.55
CA LEU A 287 19.06 -15.06 -14.33
C LEU A 287 19.08 -16.58 -14.54
N SER A 288 18.91 -17.04 -15.78
CA SER A 288 18.95 -18.46 -16.13
C SER A 288 20.36 -19.06 -16.13
N THR A 289 21.42 -18.24 -16.12
CA THR A 289 22.80 -18.75 -16.01
C THR A 289 23.10 -19.27 -14.61
N GLU A 290 22.48 -18.64 -13.60
CA GLU A 290 22.70 -18.93 -12.18
C GLU A 290 21.38 -18.90 -11.38
N PRO A 291 20.39 -19.76 -11.73
CA PRO A 291 19.06 -19.70 -11.16
C PRO A 291 19.05 -19.95 -9.64
N GLN A 292 20.06 -20.63 -9.10
CA GLN A 292 20.21 -20.85 -7.66
C GLN A 292 20.29 -19.53 -6.88
N LEU A 293 20.84 -18.46 -7.45
CA LEU A 293 21.04 -17.17 -6.76
C LEU A 293 19.73 -16.46 -6.42
N ILE A 294 18.65 -16.79 -7.13
CA ILE A 294 17.33 -16.18 -6.96
C ILE A 294 16.29 -17.14 -6.36
N SER A 295 16.68 -18.38 -6.02
CA SER A 295 15.72 -19.36 -5.49
C SER A 295 14.99 -18.82 -4.25
N SER A 296 13.66 -18.97 -4.23
CA SER A 296 12.87 -18.62 -3.06
C SER A 296 13.29 -19.49 -1.88
N ARG A 297 13.52 -18.86 -0.74
CA ARG A 297 13.98 -19.55 0.47
C ARG A 297 12.83 -19.97 1.39
N GLY A 298 11.62 -19.50 1.14
CA GLY A 298 10.45 -19.74 1.97
C GLY A 298 9.33 -18.77 1.65
N LEU A 299 8.42 -18.58 2.59
CA LEU A 299 7.34 -17.61 2.48
C LEU A 299 7.92 -16.19 2.51
N ALA A 300 7.57 -15.38 1.53
CA ALA A 300 7.73 -13.93 1.61
C ALA A 300 6.40 -13.29 2.03
N HIS A 301 6.47 -12.19 2.76
CA HIS A 301 5.37 -11.27 3.02
C HIS A 301 4.86 -10.63 1.72
N GLY A 302 5.78 -10.30 0.80
CA GLY A 302 5.45 -9.78 -0.53
C GLY A 302 5.09 -8.29 -0.55
N ASP A 303 5.17 -7.60 0.58
CA ASP A 303 5.03 -6.14 0.71
C ASP A 303 5.66 -5.65 2.02
N PHE A 304 6.82 -6.23 2.38
CA PHE A 304 7.49 -5.92 3.62
C PHE A 304 8.12 -4.52 3.58
N THR A 305 7.36 -3.54 4.04
CA THR A 305 7.76 -2.12 4.03
C THR A 305 7.65 -1.53 5.44
N PRO A 306 8.29 -0.38 5.70
CA PRO A 306 8.13 0.34 6.95
C PRO A 306 6.66 0.55 7.37
N VAL A 307 5.76 0.80 6.42
CA VAL A 307 4.35 1.09 6.75
C VAL A 307 3.53 -0.14 7.13
N ASN A 308 4.03 -1.35 6.84
CA ASN A 308 3.42 -2.64 7.17
C ASN A 308 4.08 -3.31 8.39
N SER A 309 4.89 -2.54 9.12
CA SER A 309 5.50 -2.98 10.37
C SER A 309 5.63 -1.85 11.40
N PHE A 310 5.68 -2.19 12.68
CA PHE A 310 6.00 -1.25 13.75
C PHE A 310 6.64 -1.95 14.94
N ARG A 311 7.36 -1.21 15.76
CA ARG A 311 7.87 -1.70 17.04
C ARG A 311 6.85 -1.44 18.14
N GLN A 312 6.56 -2.45 18.95
CA GLN A 312 5.74 -2.33 20.16
C GLN A 312 6.34 -3.17 21.27
N HIS A 313 6.64 -2.55 22.42
CA HIS A 313 7.26 -3.21 23.58
C HIS A 313 8.50 -4.06 23.23
N GLY A 314 9.37 -3.55 22.35
CA GLY A 314 10.60 -4.24 21.93
C GLY A 314 10.41 -5.38 20.91
N CYS A 315 9.17 -5.70 20.53
CA CYS A 315 8.87 -6.70 19.52
C CYS A 315 8.50 -6.05 18.17
N LEU A 316 8.88 -6.69 17.06
CA LEU A 316 8.41 -6.33 15.74
C LEU A 316 6.97 -6.81 15.55
N CYS A 317 6.10 -5.95 15.04
CA CYS A 317 4.75 -6.34 14.63
C CYS A 317 4.67 -6.26 13.10
N VAL A 318 4.22 -7.32 12.44
CA VAL A 318 4.15 -7.40 10.97
C VAL A 318 2.74 -7.76 10.54
N PHE A 319 2.15 -6.95 9.67
CA PHE A 319 0.75 -7.05 9.27
C PHE A 319 0.58 -6.73 7.77
N ASP A 320 -0.62 -6.95 7.24
CA ASP A 320 -0.94 -6.79 5.81
C ASP A 320 -0.34 -7.91 4.92
N TRP A 321 -0.70 -9.16 5.25
CA TRP A 321 -0.15 -10.37 4.62
C TRP A 321 -0.86 -10.76 3.31
N GLU A 322 -1.60 -9.85 2.69
CA GLU A 322 -2.46 -10.15 1.53
C GLU A 322 -1.68 -10.59 0.28
N TYR A 323 -0.40 -10.25 0.21
CA TYR A 323 0.50 -10.62 -0.89
C TYR A 323 1.47 -11.74 -0.55
N ALA A 324 1.31 -12.39 0.59
CA ALA A 324 2.22 -13.44 1.01
C ALA A 324 2.24 -14.59 0.00
N GLY A 325 3.41 -15.17 -0.21
CA GLY A 325 3.58 -16.30 -1.13
C GLY A 325 5.03 -16.71 -1.36
N ASP A 326 5.21 -17.66 -2.27
CA ASP A 326 6.50 -18.24 -2.67
C ASP A 326 7.00 -17.75 -4.04
N ALA A 327 6.19 -17.01 -4.78
CA ALA A 327 6.50 -16.51 -6.12
C ALA A 327 7.52 -15.35 -6.14
N TYR A 328 8.38 -15.28 -5.12
CA TYR A 328 9.31 -14.19 -4.86
C TYR A 328 10.75 -14.72 -4.80
N PRO A 329 11.73 -13.98 -5.35
CA PRO A 329 13.13 -14.40 -5.29
C PRO A 329 13.72 -14.29 -3.89
N ALA A 330 14.91 -14.87 -3.69
CA ALA A 330 15.72 -14.62 -2.50
C ALA A 330 15.86 -13.13 -2.19
N ASP A 331 15.85 -12.79 -0.90
CA ASP A 331 15.93 -11.43 -0.36
C ASP A 331 14.82 -10.46 -0.81
N TYR A 332 13.70 -10.94 -1.40
CA TYR A 332 12.64 -10.05 -1.89
C TYR A 332 12.12 -9.06 -0.83
N ASP A 333 11.73 -9.55 0.36
CA ASP A 333 11.21 -8.69 1.43
C ASP A 333 12.28 -7.75 1.99
N LEU A 334 13.53 -8.20 2.06
CA LEU A 334 14.65 -7.35 2.46
C LEU A 334 14.81 -6.19 1.48
N ILE A 335 14.82 -6.48 0.18
CA ILE A 335 14.94 -5.46 -0.88
C ILE A 335 13.70 -4.56 -0.91
N CYS A 336 12.49 -5.09 -0.70
CA CYS A 336 11.26 -4.30 -0.52
C CYS A 336 11.44 -3.22 0.57
N TYR A 337 11.98 -3.61 1.72
CA TYR A 337 12.20 -2.71 2.84
C TYR A 337 13.25 -1.65 2.50
N LEU A 338 14.39 -2.07 1.93
CA LEU A 338 15.49 -1.19 1.53
C LEU A 338 15.04 -0.15 0.47
N ASP A 339 14.31 -0.60 -0.55
CA ASP A 339 13.76 0.25 -1.61
C ASP A 339 12.79 1.30 -1.03
N ALA A 340 11.88 0.88 -0.15
CA ALA A 340 10.94 1.79 0.51
C ALA A 340 11.67 2.88 1.34
N VAL A 341 12.69 2.49 2.11
CA VAL A 341 13.50 3.43 2.92
C VAL A 341 14.29 4.40 2.03
N ALA A 342 14.95 3.90 0.99
CA ALA A 342 15.72 4.74 0.06
C ALA A 342 14.82 5.79 -0.63
N ARG A 343 13.62 5.38 -1.06
CA ARG A 343 12.63 6.30 -1.67
C ARG A 343 12.09 7.34 -0.69
N LEU A 344 11.92 6.96 0.58
CA LEU A 344 11.54 7.92 1.64
C LEU A 344 12.62 8.99 1.83
N GLY A 345 13.89 8.62 1.71
CA GLY A 345 15.06 9.51 1.70
C GLY A 345 15.23 10.32 0.41
N GLY A 346 14.42 10.08 -0.62
CA GLY A 346 14.44 10.82 -1.88
C GLY A 346 15.37 10.25 -2.96
N ILE A 347 15.95 9.07 -2.74
CA ILE A 347 16.81 8.38 -3.72
C ILE A 347 15.94 7.77 -4.84
N ARG A 348 16.36 7.90 -6.11
CA ARG A 348 15.56 7.48 -7.28
C ARG A 348 16.41 6.85 -8.40
N SER A 349 15.79 6.02 -9.24
CA SER A 349 16.35 5.52 -10.51
C SER A 349 17.76 4.88 -10.40
N ALA A 350 18.75 5.26 -11.22
CA ALA A 350 20.08 4.65 -11.19
C ALA A 350 20.83 4.81 -9.85
N SER A 351 20.62 5.94 -9.16
CA SER A 351 21.17 6.12 -7.80
C SER A 351 20.57 5.12 -6.81
N LEU A 352 19.33 4.68 -7.04
CA LEU A 352 18.67 3.66 -6.23
C LEU A 352 19.29 2.28 -6.46
N ALA A 353 19.54 1.87 -7.71
CA ALA A 353 20.22 0.60 -8.00
C ALA A 353 21.57 0.52 -7.28
N ALA A 354 22.41 1.54 -7.44
CA ALA A 354 23.72 1.58 -6.80
C ALA A 354 23.64 1.60 -5.27
N THR A 355 22.67 2.34 -4.71
CA THR A 355 22.45 2.38 -3.26
C THR A 355 22.06 1.00 -2.72
N LEU A 356 21.09 0.33 -3.36
CA LEU A 356 20.63 -0.98 -2.92
C LEU A 356 21.72 -2.05 -3.06
N GLU A 357 22.48 -2.01 -4.15
CA GLU A 357 23.61 -2.92 -4.36
C GLU A 357 24.69 -2.72 -3.30
N HIS A 358 25.06 -1.47 -3.00
CA HIS A 358 26.00 -1.16 -1.93
C HIS A 358 25.52 -1.67 -0.56
N ARG A 359 24.24 -1.48 -0.22
CA ARG A 359 23.65 -2.00 1.04
C ARG A 359 23.75 -3.53 1.10
N LEU A 360 23.39 -4.23 0.02
CA LEU A 360 23.43 -5.69 -0.04
C LEU A 360 24.86 -6.24 0.09
N VAL A 361 25.84 -5.59 -0.53
CA VAL A 361 27.25 -6.03 -0.49
C VAL A 361 27.92 -5.64 0.82
N SER A 362 27.95 -4.35 1.14
CA SER A 362 28.76 -3.80 2.23
C SER A 362 28.15 -4.05 3.61
N GLU A 363 26.82 -4.09 3.74
CA GLU A 363 26.15 -4.21 5.05
C GLU A 363 25.57 -5.61 5.30
N LEU A 364 25.21 -6.34 4.23
CA LEU A 364 24.48 -7.61 4.31
C LEU A 364 25.27 -8.80 3.73
N GLY A 365 26.53 -8.57 3.34
CA GLY A 365 27.49 -9.62 3.00
C GLY A 365 27.16 -10.44 1.75
N ARG A 366 26.40 -9.88 0.80
CA ARG A 366 26.19 -10.52 -0.51
C ARG A 366 27.39 -10.29 -1.41
N SER A 367 27.77 -11.28 -2.21
CA SER A 367 28.73 -11.02 -3.30
C SER A 367 28.13 -10.01 -4.30
N PRO A 368 28.96 -9.24 -5.04
CA PRO A 368 28.46 -8.33 -6.07
C PRO A 368 27.53 -9.00 -7.08
N VAL A 369 27.88 -10.22 -7.52
CA VAL A 369 27.05 -11.01 -8.44
C VAL A 369 25.70 -11.37 -7.80
N GLU A 370 25.69 -11.89 -6.58
CA GLU A 370 24.43 -12.18 -5.87
C GLU A 370 23.53 -10.95 -5.71
N ALA A 371 24.11 -9.82 -5.29
CA ALA A 371 23.38 -8.58 -5.10
C ALA A 371 22.72 -8.13 -6.41
N ASN A 372 23.50 -8.12 -7.51
CA ASN A 372 23.00 -7.77 -8.82
C ASN A 372 21.84 -8.68 -9.28
N ARG A 373 22.02 -10.01 -9.21
CA ARG A 373 21.00 -10.98 -9.66
C ARG A 373 19.72 -10.88 -8.84
N ARG A 374 19.81 -10.71 -7.51
CA ARG A 374 18.64 -10.54 -6.64
C ARG A 374 17.92 -9.22 -6.88
N LEU A 375 18.64 -8.14 -7.19
CA LEU A 375 18.04 -6.86 -7.56
C LEU A 375 17.33 -6.92 -8.91
N ILE A 376 17.94 -7.54 -9.93
CA ILE A 376 17.26 -7.77 -11.23
C ILE A 376 15.96 -8.54 -11.00
N ALA A 377 16.03 -9.66 -10.28
CA ALA A 377 14.88 -10.48 -9.95
C ALA A 377 13.78 -9.71 -9.20
N PHE A 378 14.15 -8.91 -8.20
CA PHE A 378 13.24 -8.04 -7.46
C PHE A 378 12.50 -7.07 -8.38
N PHE A 379 13.21 -6.34 -9.24
CA PHE A 379 12.60 -5.36 -10.14
C PHE A 379 11.76 -6.02 -11.22
N CYS A 380 12.11 -7.24 -11.68
CA CYS A 380 11.25 -8.03 -12.56
C CYS A 380 9.92 -8.38 -11.89
N VAL A 381 9.94 -8.91 -10.66
CA VAL A 381 8.70 -9.24 -9.93
C VAL A 381 7.88 -7.98 -9.64
N HIS A 382 8.52 -6.88 -9.25
CA HIS A 382 7.82 -5.62 -9.02
C HIS A 382 7.14 -5.12 -10.31
N ALA A 383 7.82 -5.17 -11.46
CA ALA A 383 7.26 -4.77 -12.75
C ALA A 383 6.12 -5.70 -13.19
N LEU A 384 6.27 -7.02 -13.08
CA LEU A 384 5.23 -7.99 -13.39
C LEU A 384 3.96 -7.78 -12.54
N ARG A 385 4.11 -7.48 -11.25
CA ARG A 385 3.00 -7.14 -10.37
C ARG A 385 2.37 -5.80 -10.75
N GLY A 386 3.17 -4.79 -11.09
CA GLY A 386 2.69 -3.49 -11.56
C GLY A 386 1.83 -3.62 -12.83
N ALA A 387 2.35 -4.34 -13.82
CA ALA A 387 1.65 -4.59 -15.08
C ALA A 387 0.40 -5.47 -14.89
N GLY A 388 0.50 -6.55 -14.10
CA GLY A 388 -0.59 -7.48 -13.87
C GLY A 388 -1.75 -6.92 -13.03
N ARG A 389 -1.53 -5.83 -12.28
CA ARG A 389 -2.55 -5.18 -11.47
C ARG A 389 -3.40 -4.19 -12.27
N GLN A 390 -2.92 -3.68 -13.40
CA GLN A 390 -3.69 -2.68 -14.15
C GLN A 390 -5.05 -3.24 -14.58
N PRO A 391 -6.14 -2.44 -14.48
CA PRO A 391 -7.42 -2.83 -15.05
C PRO A 391 -7.22 -3.18 -16.53
N ARG A 392 -7.69 -4.35 -16.96
CA ARG A 392 -7.62 -4.74 -18.38
C ARG A 392 -8.64 -3.91 -19.17
N CYS A 393 -8.22 -2.74 -19.64
CA CYS A 393 -8.98 -1.96 -20.61
C CYS A 393 -8.45 -2.26 -22.01
N ALA A 394 -9.34 -2.67 -22.92
CA ALA A 394 -8.97 -2.94 -24.31
C ALA A 394 -8.36 -1.67 -24.96
N GLY A 395 -7.19 -1.82 -25.59
CA GLY A 395 -6.53 -0.76 -26.36
C GLY A 395 -5.62 0.21 -25.58
N LEU A 396 -5.49 0.08 -24.25
CA LEU A 396 -4.55 0.88 -23.47
C LEU A 396 -3.33 0.06 -23.04
N MET A 397 -2.14 0.57 -23.34
CA MET A 397 -0.89 -0.01 -22.84
C MET A 397 -0.77 0.20 -21.34
N SER A 398 -0.20 -0.79 -20.63
CA SER A 398 0.03 -0.71 -19.19
C SER A 398 0.93 0.49 -18.84
N ASN A 399 0.40 1.46 -18.08
CA ASN A 399 1.16 2.58 -17.51
C ASN A 399 0.96 2.62 -15.99
N TRP A 400 1.81 1.90 -15.27
CA TRP A 400 1.70 1.80 -13.80
C TRP A 400 2.55 2.85 -13.10
N GLU A 401 2.11 3.24 -11.90
CA GLU A 401 2.85 4.22 -11.10
C GLU A 401 4.28 3.74 -10.83
N GLY A 402 5.26 4.58 -11.20
CA GLY A 402 6.68 4.27 -11.05
C GLY A 402 7.31 3.47 -12.19
N GLU A 403 6.58 3.11 -13.24
CA GLU A 403 7.08 2.34 -14.39
C GLU A 403 8.38 2.89 -14.96
N ASN A 404 8.40 4.18 -15.33
CA ASN A 404 9.58 4.82 -15.92
C ASN A 404 10.83 4.73 -15.03
N GLU A 405 10.63 4.76 -13.72
CA GLU A 405 11.72 4.65 -12.78
C GLU A 405 12.17 3.20 -12.59
N ALA A 406 11.24 2.26 -12.54
CA ALA A 406 11.55 0.84 -12.52
C ALA A 406 12.34 0.43 -13.78
N ALA A 407 11.95 0.93 -14.95
CA ALA A 407 12.66 0.71 -16.22
C ALA A 407 14.10 1.20 -16.15
N ARG A 408 14.35 2.45 -15.75
CA ARG A 408 15.71 3.00 -15.62
C ARG A 408 16.57 2.26 -14.61
N THR A 409 15.97 1.83 -13.50
CA THR A 409 16.68 1.09 -12.44
C THR A 409 17.07 -0.30 -12.94
N LEU A 410 16.16 -0.99 -13.62
CA LEU A 410 16.41 -2.30 -14.21
C LEU A 410 17.45 -2.23 -15.34
N ASP A 411 17.39 -1.22 -16.21
CA ASP A 411 18.38 -1.02 -17.27
C ASP A 411 19.79 -0.88 -16.71
N ALA A 412 19.96 -0.09 -15.64
CA ALA A 412 21.26 0.07 -14.97
C ALA A 412 21.80 -1.25 -14.40
N LEU A 413 20.93 -2.06 -13.80
CA LEU A 413 21.30 -3.38 -13.26
C LEU A 413 21.67 -4.37 -14.39
N LEU A 414 20.89 -4.37 -15.47
CA LEU A 414 21.12 -5.22 -16.63
C LEU A 414 22.43 -4.86 -17.34
N CYS A 415 22.81 -3.59 -17.45
CA CYS A 415 24.09 -3.19 -18.05
C CYS A 415 25.29 -3.74 -17.25
N ARG A 416 25.28 -3.59 -15.93
CA ARG A 416 26.34 -4.08 -15.05
C ARG A 416 26.52 -5.59 -15.10
N ALA A 417 25.43 -6.33 -15.33
CA ALA A 417 25.47 -7.78 -15.45
C ALA A 417 26.27 -8.31 -16.65
N PHE A 418 26.54 -7.48 -17.66
CA PHE A 418 27.38 -7.82 -18.82
C PHE A 418 28.85 -7.40 -18.63
N GLU A 419 29.15 -6.56 -17.64
CA GLU A 419 30.50 -6.07 -17.33
C GLU A 419 31.22 -6.98 -16.32
N SER A 420 30.46 -7.79 -15.57
CA SER A 420 30.89 -8.82 -14.62
C SER A 420 30.89 -10.21 -15.25
#